data_AF-A0A851FE30-F1
#
_entry.id   AF-A0A851FE30-F1
#
_cell.length_a   1.000
_cell.length_b   1.000
_cell.length_c   1.000
_cell.angle_alpha   90.00
_cell.angle_beta   90.00
_cell.angle_gamma   90.00
#
_symmetry.space_group_name_H-M   'P 1'
#
loop_
_entity.id
_entity.type
_entity.pdbx_description
1 polymer ?
#
loop_
_entity_poly.entity_id
_entity_poly.type
_entity_poly.pdbx_seq_one_letter_code
_entity_poly.pdbx_strand_id
1 'polypeptide(L)'
;MSELEKGMIAIIDAFHQYSGKEGDKHKLKKSELKELINNELTHFLSEIKDQETVDKVMEALDSDGDAECDFQEFVAFIAMVTAACHEFFEHE
;
A
#
# COMPACT_ATOMS: atom_id res chain seq x y z
N MET A 1 18.22 15.78 5.31
CA MET A 1 17.82 14.43 4.88
C MET A 1 18.04 14.32 3.39
N SER A 2 18.70 13.24 2.99
CA SER A 2 18.84 12.77 1.62
C SER A 2 17.47 12.46 1.01
N GLU A 3 17.40 12.37 -0.32
CA GLU A 3 16.15 12.01 -1.01
C GLU A 3 15.65 10.62 -0.63
N LEU A 4 16.55 9.67 -0.36
CA LEU A 4 16.18 8.34 0.11
C LEU A 4 15.52 8.39 1.49
N GLU A 5 16.11 9.13 2.45
CA GLU A 5 15.51 9.31 3.78
C GLU A 5 14.15 10.01 3.70
N LYS A 6 13.98 10.99 2.81
CA LYS A 6 12.68 11.63 2.57
C LYS A 6 11.66 10.65 1.99
N GLY A 7 12.06 9.81 1.05
CA GLY A 7 11.20 8.75 0.50
C GLY A 7 10.74 7.76 1.57
N MET A 8 11.65 7.33 2.45
CA MET A 8 11.30 6.45 3.57
C MET A 8 10.29 7.11 4.51
N ILE A 9 10.47 8.40 4.84
CA ILE A 9 9.52 9.14 5.68
C ILE A 9 8.17 9.28 4.98
N ALA A 10 8.14 9.57 3.67
CA ALA A 10 6.90 9.68 2.92
C ALA A 10 6.10 8.35 2.93
N ILE A 11 6.78 7.20 2.82
CA ILE A 11 6.14 5.88 2.92
C ILE A 11 5.53 5.68 4.32
N ILE A 12 6.25 6.04 5.38
CA ILE A 12 5.78 5.94 6.77
C ILE A 12 4.57 6.86 7.02
N ASP A 13 4.65 8.10 6.56
CA ASP A 13 3.59 9.10 6.75
C ASP A 13 2.33 8.71 5.97
N ALA A 14 2.49 8.24 4.73
CA ALA A 14 1.38 7.73 3.94
C ALA A 14 0.69 6.55 4.65
N PHE A 15 1.43 5.56 5.16
CA PHE A 15 0.82 4.45 5.90
C PHE A 15 -0.03 4.94 7.09
N HIS A 16 0.56 5.77 7.96
CA HIS A 16 -0.13 6.26 9.16
C HIS A 16 -1.30 7.21 8.87
N GLN A 17 -1.29 7.89 7.72
CA GLN A 17 -2.43 8.72 7.28
C GLN A 17 -3.69 7.87 7.08
N TYR A 18 -3.55 6.61 6.69
CA TYR A 18 -4.68 5.70 6.43
C TYR A 18 -4.94 4.73 7.59
N SER A 19 -3.92 4.11 8.19
CA SER A 19 -4.10 3.14 9.29
C SER A 19 -4.69 3.78 10.55
N GLY A 20 -4.54 5.09 10.72
CA GLY A 20 -5.06 5.82 11.87
C GLY A 20 -6.56 6.13 11.81
N LYS A 21 -7.27 5.79 10.73
CA LYS A 21 -8.66 6.22 10.52
C LYS A 21 -9.65 5.39 11.32
N GLU A 22 -9.51 4.07 11.34
CA GLU A 22 -10.49 3.16 11.94
C GLU A 22 -9.88 1.87 12.53
N GLY A 23 -9.92 1.71 13.86
CA GLY A 23 -9.49 0.47 14.51
C GLY A 23 -8.05 0.53 15.01
N ASP A 24 -7.23 -0.45 14.63
CA ASP A 24 -5.81 -0.49 15.00
C ASP A 24 -5.02 0.54 14.20
N LYS A 25 -4.38 1.48 14.90
CA LYS A 25 -3.63 2.57 14.26
C LYS A 25 -2.35 2.12 13.58
N HIS A 26 -1.95 0.88 13.78
CA HIS A 26 -0.71 0.29 13.26
C HIS A 26 -0.95 -0.71 12.13
N LYS A 27 -2.20 -0.93 11.74
CA LYS A 27 -2.59 -1.82 10.64
C LYS A 27 -3.62 -1.15 9.75
N LEU A 28 -3.63 -1.50 8.46
CA LEU A 28 -4.61 -1.06 7.49
C LEU A 28 -5.70 -2.11 7.37
N LYS A 29 -6.94 -1.71 7.58
CA LYS A 29 -8.08 -2.53 7.17
C LYS A 29 -8.28 -2.46 5.67
N LYS A 30 -9.10 -3.37 5.17
CA LYS A 30 -9.49 -3.43 3.75
C LYS A 30 -10.01 -2.09 3.20
N SER A 31 -10.84 -1.38 3.97
CA SER A 31 -11.35 -0.06 3.58
C SER A 31 -10.25 0.99 3.48
N GLU A 32 -9.33 1.01 4.44
CA GLU A 32 -8.21 1.95 4.49
C GLU A 32 -7.19 1.66 3.38
N LEU A 33 -6.89 0.38 3.15
CA LEU A 33 -6.03 -0.07 2.04
C LEU A 33 -6.63 0.32 0.68
N LYS A 34 -7.95 0.14 0.49
CA LYS A 34 -8.64 0.57 -0.73
C LYS A 34 -8.48 2.08 -0.96
N GLU A 35 -8.69 2.87 0.08
CA GLU A 35 -8.60 4.32 0.00
C GLU A 35 -7.16 4.77 -0.29
N LEU A 36 -6.16 4.17 0.36
CA LEU A 36 -4.75 4.43 0.11
C LEU A 36 -4.40 4.18 -1.36
N ILE A 37 -4.75 3.01 -1.89
CA ILE A 37 -4.44 2.65 -3.28
C ILE A 37 -5.10 3.65 -4.26
N ASN A 38 -6.38 3.98 -4.04
CA ASN A 38 -7.14 4.85 -4.92
C ASN A 38 -6.74 6.32 -4.85
N ASN A 39 -6.07 6.76 -3.77
CA ASN A 39 -5.65 8.15 -3.61
C ASN A 39 -4.16 8.35 -3.93
N GLU A 40 -3.29 7.45 -3.47
CA GLU A 40 -1.84 7.62 -3.53
C GLU A 40 -1.20 6.94 -4.77
N LEU A 41 -1.83 5.89 -5.31
CA LEU A 41 -1.27 5.07 -6.40
C LEU A 41 -2.03 5.19 -7.73
N THR A 42 -2.77 6.30 -7.93
CA THR A 42 -3.63 6.54 -9.10
C THR A 42 -2.96 6.44 -10.48
N HIS A 43 -1.65 6.68 -10.54
CA HIS A 43 -0.87 6.61 -11.78
C HIS A 43 -0.20 5.24 -12.01
N PHE A 44 -0.13 4.41 -10.97
CA PHE A 44 0.53 3.10 -11.03
C PHE A 44 -0.46 1.95 -11.02
N LEU A 45 -1.59 2.11 -10.34
CA LEU A 45 -2.63 1.10 -10.19
C LEU A 45 -3.97 1.65 -10.70
N SER A 46 -4.77 0.73 -11.26
CA SER A 46 -6.15 1.06 -11.61
C SER A 46 -6.99 1.23 -10.35
N GLU A 47 -7.94 2.17 -10.40
CA GLU A 47 -8.89 2.40 -9.31
C GLU A 47 -9.63 1.10 -8.94
N ILE A 48 -9.55 0.74 -7.67
CA ILE A 48 -10.26 -0.41 -7.12
C ILE A 48 -11.71 0.00 -6.82
N LYS A 49 -12.66 -0.60 -7.54
CA LYS A 49 -14.09 -0.25 -7.43
C LYS A 49 -14.87 -1.23 -6.56
N ASP A 50 -14.64 -2.52 -6.76
CA ASP A 50 -15.35 -3.60 -6.10
C ASP A 50 -14.62 -4.12 -4.84
N GLN A 51 -15.39 -4.79 -3.98
CA GLN A 51 -14.87 -5.38 -2.74
C GLN A 51 -14.01 -6.62 -3.00
N GLU A 52 -14.32 -7.40 -4.05
CA GLU A 52 -13.61 -8.64 -4.38
C GLU A 52 -12.14 -8.37 -4.72
N THR A 53 -11.86 -7.28 -5.45
CA THR A 53 -10.50 -6.88 -5.79
C THR A 53 -9.72 -6.44 -4.54
N VAL A 54 -10.33 -5.68 -3.63
CA VAL A 54 -9.70 -5.32 -2.35
C VAL A 54 -9.43 -6.57 -1.52
N ASP A 55 -10.36 -7.51 -1.48
CA ASP A 55 -10.21 -8.75 -0.73
C ASP A 55 -9.01 -9.56 -1.25
N LYS A 56 -8.87 -9.70 -2.57
CA LYS A 56 -7.72 -10.38 -3.19
C LYS A 56 -6.39 -9.67 -2.95
N VAL A 57 -6.38 -8.35 -2.98
CA VAL A 57 -5.18 -7.57 -2.66
C VAL A 57 -4.81 -7.80 -1.19
N MET A 58 -5.77 -7.68 -0.27
CA MET A 58 -5.52 -7.94 1.15
C MET A 58 -5.00 -9.36 1.37
N GLU A 59 -5.64 -10.38 0.79
CA GLU A 59 -5.20 -11.78 0.90
C GLU A 59 -3.77 -12.01 0.35
N ALA A 60 -3.33 -11.20 -0.62
CA ALA A 60 -1.98 -11.28 -1.15
C ALA A 60 -0.93 -10.58 -0.26
N LEU A 61 -1.36 -9.63 0.59
CA LEU A 61 -0.49 -8.87 1.48
C LEU A 61 -0.44 -9.44 2.90
N ASP A 62 -1.59 -9.89 3.41
CA ASP A 62 -1.83 -10.45 4.74
C ASP A 62 -1.10 -11.80 4.89
N SER A 63 0.16 -11.69 5.31
CA SER A 63 1.08 -12.80 5.47
C SER A 63 0.95 -13.44 6.86
N ASP A 64 0.51 -12.68 7.86
CA ASP A 64 0.29 -13.18 9.23
C ASP A 64 -1.12 -13.78 9.45
N GLY A 65 -2.06 -13.51 8.54
CA GLY A 65 -3.39 -14.10 8.48
C GLY A 65 -4.40 -13.43 9.40
N ASP A 66 -4.19 -12.17 9.79
CA ASP A 66 -5.08 -11.43 10.69
C ASP A 66 -6.15 -10.58 10.00
N ALA A 67 -6.19 -10.62 8.66
CA ALA A 67 -7.11 -9.89 7.78
C ALA A 67 -6.94 -8.36 7.79
N GLU A 68 -5.83 -7.86 8.33
CA GLU A 68 -5.38 -6.48 8.22
C GLU A 68 -3.99 -6.46 7.55
N CYS A 69 -3.49 -5.28 7.21
CA CYS A 69 -2.18 -5.12 6.59
C CYS A 69 -1.27 -4.27 7.48
N ASP A 70 -0.25 -4.88 8.07
CA ASP A 70 0.71 -4.18 8.91
C ASP A 70 1.76 -3.39 8.09
N PHE A 71 2.63 -2.66 8.77
CA PHE A 71 3.64 -1.85 8.09
C PHE A 71 4.65 -2.68 7.29
N GLN A 72 5.00 -3.89 7.73
CA GLN A 72 5.94 -4.75 7.02
C GLN A 72 5.32 -5.27 5.71
N GLU A 73 4.06 -5.68 5.76
CA GLU A 73 3.27 -6.13 4.61
C GLU A 73 3.06 -4.99 3.62
N PHE A 74 2.78 -3.79 4.11
CA PHE A 74 2.68 -2.58 3.30
C PHE A 74 4.00 -2.23 2.60
N VAL A 75 5.16 -2.32 3.28
CA VAL A 75 6.46 -2.05 2.65
C VAL A 75 6.77 -3.10 1.58
N ALA A 76 6.43 -4.36 1.81
CA ALA A 76 6.56 -5.42 0.80
C ALA A 76 5.71 -5.11 -0.44
N PHE A 77 4.48 -4.62 -0.25
CA PHE A 77 3.63 -4.14 -1.34
C PHE A 77 4.27 -3.00 -2.15
N ILE A 78 4.75 -1.96 -1.46
CA ILE A 78 5.41 -0.82 -2.13
C ILE A 78 6.65 -1.28 -2.89
N ALA A 79 7.44 -2.22 -2.35
CA ALA A 79 8.59 -2.79 -3.05
C ALA A 79 8.17 -3.52 -4.33
N MET A 80 7.09 -4.32 -4.30
CA MET A 80 6.55 -5.00 -5.49
C MET A 80 6.08 -4.02 -6.56
N VAL A 81 5.30 -3.00 -6.17
CA VAL A 81 4.82 -1.96 -7.10
C VAL A 81 6.00 -1.19 -7.70
N THR A 82 6.98 -0.82 -6.88
CA THR A 82 8.18 -0.10 -7.33
C THR A 82 8.99 -0.94 -8.33
N ALA A 83 9.17 -2.23 -8.07
CA ALA A 83 9.85 -3.14 -9.00
C ALA A 83 9.09 -3.27 -10.33
N ALA A 84 7.77 -3.45 -10.28
CA ALA A 84 6.93 -3.52 -11.49
C ALA A 84 6.97 -2.22 -12.30
N CYS A 85 6.96 -1.06 -11.63
CA CYS A 85 7.13 0.23 -12.30
C CYS A 85 8.53 0.38 -12.92
N HIS A 86 9.58 -0.09 -12.25
CA HIS A 86 10.93 -0.05 -12.79
C HIS A 86 11.04 -0.85 -14.09
N GLU A 87 10.48 -2.07 -14.14
CA GLU A 87 10.39 -2.86 -15.37
C GLU A 87 9.61 -2.15 -16.47
N PHE A 88 8.51 -1.47 -16.12
CA PHE A 88 7.73 -0.68 -17.09
C PHE A 88 8.56 0.44 -17.73
N PHE A 89 9.35 1.16 -16.93
CA PHE A 89 10.18 2.26 -17.41
C PHE A 89 11.51 1.82 -18.07
N GLU A 90 12.00 0.62 -17.78
CA GLU A 90 13.17 0.05 -18.50
C GLU A 90 12.80 -0.52 -19.88
N HIS A 91 11.51 -0.74 -20.14
CA HIS A 91 10.99 -1.25 -21.41
C HIS A 91 10.36 -0.17 -22.32
N GLU A 92 10.40 1.11 -21.95
CA GLU A 92 10.20 2.27 -22.86
C GLU A 92 11.53 2.79 -23.43
#